data_AF-A0A2D5TMF6-F1
#
_entry.id   AF-A0A2D5TMF6-F1
#
_cell.length_a   1.000
_cell.length_b   1.000
_cell.length_c   1.000
_cell.angle_alpha   90.00
_cell.angle_beta   90.00
_cell.angle_gamma   90.00
#
_symmetry.space_group_name_H-M   'P 1'
#
loop_
_entity.id
_entity.type
_entity.pdbx_description
1 polymer ?
#
loop_
_entity_poly.entity_id
_entity_poly.type
_entity_poly.pdbx_seq_one_letter_code
_entity_poly.pdbx_strand_id
1 'polypeptide(L)'
;MNEHMFDLEVIFKKDYIDYRFHGSSSIKKVLPVLCPDISYKALEVNNGTMALDTWGRMILDPDFSEDITETRKNLLAYCELDTLAMVKIYEVLKKLE
;
A
#
# COMPACT_ATOMS: atom_id res chain seq x y z
N MET A 1 4.32 -11.76 15.38
CA MET A 1 3.96 -10.38 15.76
C MET A 1 4.32 -10.23 17.22
N ASN A 2 5.10 -9.21 17.60
CA ASN A 2 5.46 -9.00 19.01
C ASN A 2 4.42 -8.11 19.71
N GLU A 3 4.54 -7.94 21.02
CA GLU A 3 3.59 -7.15 21.83
C GLU A 3 3.60 -5.64 21.52
N HIS A 4 4.56 -5.17 20.72
CA HIS A 4 4.71 -3.76 20.34
C HIS A 4 4.20 -3.45 18.92
N MET A 5 3.63 -4.44 18.23
CA MET A 5 3.13 -4.30 16.87
C MET A 5 1.61 -4.49 16.87
N PHE A 6 0.90 -3.49 16.35
CA PHE A 6 -0.54 -3.54 16.15
C PHE A 6 -0.87 -3.64 14.67
N ASP A 7 -1.68 -4.63 14.29
CA ASP A 7 -2.15 -4.82 12.92
C ASP A 7 -3.46 -4.05 12.70
N LEU A 8 -3.37 -2.95 11.93
CA LEU A 8 -4.53 -2.12 11.59
C LEU A 8 -5.60 -2.88 10.78
N GLU A 9 -5.23 -3.93 10.05
CA GLU A 9 -6.18 -4.68 9.23
C GLU A 9 -7.28 -5.34 10.09
N VAL A 10 -6.96 -5.69 11.33
CA VAL A 10 -7.91 -6.34 12.26
C VAL A 10 -9.16 -5.48 12.47
N ILE A 11 -9.01 -4.17 12.57
CA ILE A 11 -10.11 -3.21 12.75
C ILE A 11 -11.05 -3.28 11.53
N PHE A 12 -10.50 -3.28 10.31
CA PHE A 12 -11.28 -3.31 9.08
C PHE A 12 -11.91 -4.67 8.76
N LYS A 13 -11.49 -5.73 9.47
CA LYS A 13 -12.12 -7.05 9.39
C LYS A 13 -13.26 -7.24 10.39
N LYS A 14 -13.27 -6.52 11.51
CA LYS A 14 -14.17 -6.80 12.64
C LYS A 14 -15.03 -5.62 13.08
N ASP A 15 -14.43 -4.45 13.20
CA ASP A 15 -15.01 -3.31 13.92
C ASP A 15 -15.46 -2.19 12.98
N TYR A 16 -14.76 -1.98 11.86
CA TYR A 16 -15.10 -1.00 10.83
C TYR A 16 -15.32 -1.69 9.49
N ILE A 17 -16.59 -1.96 9.17
CA ILE A 17 -17.01 -2.57 7.91
C ILE A 17 -17.72 -1.52 7.06
N ASP A 18 -17.24 -1.30 5.83
CA ASP A 18 -17.86 -0.40 4.86
C ASP A 18 -18.10 -1.12 3.53
N TYR A 19 -19.27 -0.93 2.91
CA TYR A 19 -19.61 -1.57 1.64
C TYR A 19 -18.67 -1.14 0.49
N ARG A 20 -18.09 0.07 0.58
CA ARG A 20 -17.12 0.62 -0.39
C ARG A 20 -15.79 -0.11 -0.37
N PHE A 21 -15.52 -0.91 0.66
CA PHE A 21 -14.35 -1.80 0.69
C PHE A 21 -14.50 -3.00 -0.26
N HIS A 22 -15.71 -3.25 -0.79
CA HIS A 22 -16.01 -4.35 -1.70
C HIS A 22 -15.57 -5.73 -1.15
N GLY A 23 -15.80 -5.95 0.15
CA GLY A 23 -15.49 -7.21 0.83
C GLY A 23 -14.00 -7.45 1.08
N SER A 24 -13.13 -6.44 0.93
CA SER A 24 -11.69 -6.56 1.15
C SER A 24 -11.19 -5.52 2.14
N SER A 25 -10.46 -5.97 3.16
CA SER A 25 -9.76 -5.12 4.15
C SER A 25 -8.39 -4.64 3.70
N SER A 26 -8.00 -4.89 2.44
CA SER A 26 -6.68 -4.48 1.96
C SER A 26 -6.50 -2.96 2.00
N ILE A 27 -5.28 -2.49 2.27
CA ILE A 27 -4.96 -1.06 2.34
C ILE A 27 -5.42 -0.29 1.09
N LYS A 28 -5.37 -0.90 -0.10
CA LYS A 28 -5.80 -0.29 -1.36
C LYS A 28 -7.30 -0.10 -1.49
N LYS A 29 -8.10 -0.85 -0.72
CA LYS A 29 -9.56 -0.73 -0.66
C LYS A 29 -10.00 0.17 0.48
N VAL A 30 -9.27 0.15 1.59
CA VAL A 30 -9.53 0.99 2.76
C VAL A 30 -9.11 2.45 2.53
N LEU A 31 -7.90 2.68 1.99
CA LEU A 31 -7.32 4.01 1.86
C LEU A 31 -8.23 5.00 1.09
N PRO A 32 -8.79 4.67 -0.10
CA PRO A 32 -9.58 5.64 -0.86
C PRO A 32 -10.88 6.07 -0.16
N VAL A 33 -11.37 5.27 0.79
CA VAL A 33 -12.59 5.56 1.55
C VAL A 33 -12.31 6.49 2.72
N LEU A 34 -11.18 6.29 3.41
CA LEU A 34 -10.80 7.09 4.59
C LEU A 34 -9.97 8.33 4.25
N CYS A 35 -9.16 8.26 3.19
CA CYS A 35 -8.24 9.30 2.76
C CYS A 35 -8.31 9.47 1.24
N PRO A 36 -9.43 10.01 0.70
CA PRO A 36 -9.68 10.09 -0.74
C PRO A 36 -8.65 10.93 -1.51
N ASP A 37 -7.95 11.83 -0.82
CA ASP A 37 -6.91 12.69 -1.40
C ASP A 37 -5.59 11.95 -1.68
N ILE A 38 -5.42 10.73 -1.16
CA ILE A 38 -4.22 9.92 -1.32
C ILE A 38 -4.49 8.79 -2.32
N SER A 39 -3.66 8.70 -3.36
CA SER A 39 -3.90 7.78 -4.46
C SER A 39 -2.60 7.28 -5.10
N TYR A 40 -2.59 6.00 -5.46
CA TYR A 40 -1.49 5.36 -6.20
C TYR A 40 -1.54 5.63 -7.70
N LYS A 41 -2.60 6.28 -8.22
CA LYS A 41 -2.83 6.44 -9.67
C LYS A 41 -1.72 7.19 -10.42
N ALA A 42 -0.97 8.04 -9.73
CA ALA A 42 0.12 8.81 -10.31
C ALA A 42 1.48 8.07 -10.27
N LEU A 43 1.54 6.88 -9.66
CA LEU A 43 2.76 6.09 -9.60
C LEU A 43 2.84 5.14 -10.80
N GLU A 44 4.05 5.02 -11.37
CA GLU A 44 4.37 4.02 -12.38
C GLU A 44 4.16 2.60 -11.84
N VAL A 45 4.66 2.34 -10.63
CA VAL A 45 4.33 1.13 -9.87
C VAL A 45 3.20 1.46 -8.90
N ASN A 46 1.99 0.97 -9.18
CA ASN A 46 0.79 1.36 -8.43
C ASN A 46 0.06 0.20 -7.74
N ASN A 47 0.52 -1.04 -7.92
CA ASN A 47 -0.08 -2.19 -7.27
C ASN A 47 0.94 -3.24 -6.83
N GLY A 48 0.50 -4.11 -5.91
CA GLY A 48 1.40 -5.04 -5.23
C GLY A 48 1.95 -6.11 -6.16
N THR A 49 1.12 -6.61 -7.08
CA THR A 49 1.54 -7.60 -8.08
C THR A 49 2.60 -7.01 -9.01
N MET A 50 2.37 -5.78 -9.50
CA MET A 50 3.33 -5.07 -10.34
C MET A 50 4.63 -4.77 -9.59
N ALA A 51 4.56 -4.32 -8.34
CA ALA A 51 5.76 -4.06 -7.54
C ALA A 51 6.62 -5.32 -7.37
N LEU A 52 5.97 -6.46 -7.10
CA LEU A 52 6.65 -7.74 -6.87
C LEU A 52 7.24 -8.31 -8.17
N ASP A 53 6.51 -8.20 -9.28
CA ASP A 53 7.00 -8.58 -10.61
C ASP A 53 8.18 -7.71 -11.06
N THR A 54 8.04 -6.38 -11.03
CA THR A 54 9.08 -5.44 -11.42
C THR A 54 10.35 -5.62 -10.58
N TRP A 55 10.21 -5.77 -9.27
CA TRP A 55 11.35 -6.06 -8.40
C TRP A 55 11.99 -7.41 -8.74
N GLY A 56 11.18 -8.45 -8.96
CA GLY A 56 11.63 -9.78 -9.32
C GLY A 56 12.43 -9.78 -10.62
N ARG A 57 11.91 -9.15 -11.67
CA ARG A 57 12.62 -9.00 -12.96
C ARG A 57 13.93 -8.24 -12.79
N MET A 58 13.93 -7.11 -12.08
CA MET A 58 15.15 -6.31 -11.85
C MET A 58 16.28 -7.09 -11.15
N ILE A 59 15.95 -8.06 -10.31
CA ILE A 59 16.94 -8.80 -9.49
C ILE A 59 17.32 -10.16 -10.10
N LEU A 60 16.38 -10.83 -10.76
CA LEU A 60 16.53 -12.23 -11.17
C LEU A 60 16.74 -12.41 -12.67
N ASP A 61 16.34 -11.44 -13.49
CA ASP A 61 16.47 -11.51 -14.93
C ASP A 61 17.89 -11.06 -15.35
N PRO A 62 18.73 -11.97 -15.89
CA PRO A 62 20.06 -11.60 -16.36
C PRO A 62 20.04 -10.66 -17.58
N ASP A 63 18.91 -10.61 -18.30
CA ASP A 63 18.72 -9.80 -19.49
C ASP A 63 17.83 -8.56 -19.22
N PHE A 64 17.73 -8.14 -17.95
CA PHE A 64 16.95 -6.97 -17.57
C PHE A 64 17.42 -5.71 -18.31
N SER A 65 16.61 -5.27 -19.27
CA SER A 65 16.97 -4.19 -20.21
C SER A 65 16.42 -2.82 -19.84
N GLU A 66 15.66 -2.71 -18.74
CA GLU A 66 15.11 -1.43 -18.26
C GLU A 66 16.12 -0.66 -17.40
N ASP A 67 15.85 0.63 -17.17
CA ASP A 67 16.69 1.46 -16.31
C ASP A 67 16.52 1.05 -14.83
N ILE A 68 17.54 0.44 -14.26
CA ILE A 68 17.58 0.00 -12.85
C ILE A 68 17.37 1.17 -11.87
N THR A 69 17.94 2.35 -12.18
CA THR A 69 17.86 3.52 -11.29
C THR A 69 16.43 4.02 -11.23
N GLU A 70 15.78 4.17 -12.38
CA GLU A 70 14.39 4.63 -12.45
C GLU A 70 13.43 3.57 -11.89
N THR A 71 13.67 2.29 -12.20
CA THR A 71 12.90 1.17 -11.63
C THR A 71 12.93 1.18 -10.11
N ARG A 72 14.12 1.33 -9.52
CA ARG A 72 14.28 1.43 -8.07
C ARG A 72 13.58 2.64 -7.50
N LYS A 73 13.66 3.80 -8.17
CA LYS A 73 12.96 5.02 -7.76
C LYS A 73 11.43 4.82 -7.73
N ASN A 74 10.88 4.18 -8.75
CA ASN A 74 9.45 3.89 -8.83
C ASN A 74 8.98 2.90 -7.75
N LEU A 75 9.78 1.85 -7.47
CA LEU A 75 9.51 0.91 -6.38
C LEU A 75 9.57 1.60 -5.01
N LEU A 76 10.54 2.49 -4.79
CA LEU A 76 10.65 3.25 -3.54
C LEU A 76 9.48 4.22 -3.33
N ALA A 77 9.03 4.92 -4.38
CA ALA A 77 7.86 5.78 -4.32
C ALA A 77 6.59 4.99 -3.94
N TYR A 78 6.44 3.78 -4.47
CA TYR A 78 5.37 2.86 -4.07
C TYR A 78 5.44 2.48 -2.58
N CYS A 79 6.63 2.11 -2.08
CA CYS A 79 6.84 1.76 -0.67
C CYS A 79 6.62 2.94 0.28
N GLU A 80 7.03 4.15 -0.11
CA GLU A 80 6.78 5.37 0.64
C GLU A 80 5.28 5.63 0.78
N LEU A 81 4.52 5.46 -0.31
CA LEU A 81 3.07 5.66 -0.28
C LEU A 81 2.35 4.60 0.56
N ASP A 82 2.77 3.33 0.53
CA ASP A 82 2.26 2.29 1.43
C ASP A 82 2.48 2.67 2.91
N THR A 83 3.63 3.26 3.24
CA THR A 83 3.92 3.73 4.60
C THR A 83 3.04 4.93 4.99
N LEU A 84 2.96 5.93 4.11
CA LEU A 84 2.12 7.11 4.33
C LEU A 84 0.64 6.75 4.50
N ALA A 85 0.15 5.82 3.69
CA ALA A 85 -1.21 5.31 3.75
C ALA A 85 -1.53 4.72 5.13
N MET A 86 -0.64 3.90 5.70
CA MET A 86 -0.82 3.32 7.04
C MET A 86 -0.90 4.40 8.13
N VAL A 87 -0.01 5.40 8.08
CA VAL A 87 -0.02 6.52 9.03
C VAL A 87 -1.32 7.32 8.93
N LYS A 88 -1.77 7.63 7.71
CA LYS A 88 -2.97 8.45 7.47
C LYS A 88 -4.24 7.72 7.88
N ILE A 89 -4.33 6.42 7.60
CA ILE A 89 -5.42 5.57 8.09
C ILE A 89 -5.45 5.58 9.62
N TYR A 90 -4.30 5.42 10.28
CA TYR A 90 -4.21 5.46 11.74
C TYR A 90 -4.63 6.82 12.32
N GLU A 91 -4.19 7.93 11.73
CA GLU A 91 -4.61 9.29 12.12
C GLU A 91 -6.14 9.48 12.02
N VAL A 92 -6.78 8.89 11.01
CA VAL A 92 -8.25 8.93 10.88
C VAL A 92 -8.90 8.11 11.99
N LEU A 93 -8.44 6.89 12.23
CA LEU A 93 -8.97 6.03 13.29
C LEU A 93 -8.86 6.68 14.67
N LYS A 94 -7.74 7.35 14.95
CA LYS A 94 -7.50 8.07 16.21
C LYS A 94 -8.42 9.26 16.45
N LYS A 95 -9.08 9.79 15.41
CA LYS A 95 -10.09 10.86 15.54
C LYS A 95 -11.49 10.32 15.80
N LEU A 96 -11.70 9.02 15.65
CA LEU A 96 -12.98 8.34 15.90
C LEU A 96 -13.06 7.78 17.33
N GLU A 97 -11.92 7.71 18.03
CA GLU A 97 -11.79 7.43 19.47
C GLU A 97 -12.16 8.67 20.30
#